data_AF-A0A971E3D4-F1
#
_entry.id   AF-A0A971E3D4-F1
#
_cell.length_a   1.000
_cell.length_b   1.000
_cell.length_c   1.000
_cell.angle_alpha   90.00
_cell.angle_beta   90.00
_cell.angle_gamma   90.00
#
_symmetry.space_group_name_H-M   'P 1'
#
loop_
_entity.id
_entity.type
_entity.pdbx_description
1 polymer ?
#
loop_
_entity_poly.entity_id
_entity_poly.type
_entity_poly.pdbx_seq_one_letter_code
_entity_poly.pdbx_strand_id
1 'polypeptide(L)'
;MLLDLVDARRCAAAYLSECVPLLKDERADLLAEIASLYRGSTEQLSSFRNKVKTSDGERIRYNAVDTKVSTRFLKEQASLLESVLQVERGIAERARKIIA
;
A
#
# COMPACT_ATOMS: atom_id res chain seq x y z
N MET A 1 0.22 11.43 -5.36
CA MET A 1 1.18 10.31 -5.40
C MET A 1 0.98 9.32 -4.25
N LEU A 2 1.20 9.66 -2.97
CA LEU A 2 0.85 8.73 -1.86
C LEU A 2 -0.66 8.51 -1.71
N LEU A 3 -1.49 9.51 -2.00
CA LEU A 3 -2.95 9.37 -1.99
C LEU A 3 -3.40 8.29 -2.97
N ASP A 4 -2.98 8.43 -4.23
CA ASP A 4 -3.34 7.51 -5.31
C ASP A 4 -2.83 6.08 -5.02
N LEU A 5 -1.63 5.95 -4.46
CA LEU A 5 -1.09 4.65 -4.06
C LEU A 5 -1.88 4.01 -2.91
N VAL A 6 -2.25 4.78 -1.89
CA VAL A 6 -3.09 4.31 -0.77
C VAL A 6 -4.44 3.84 -1.29
N ASP A 7 -5.09 4.63 -2.14
CA ASP A 7 -6.41 4.30 -2.67
C ASP A 7 -6.34 3.07 -3.59
N ALA A 8 -5.35 2.99 -4.47
CA ALA A 8 -5.17 1.83 -5.35
C ALA A 8 -4.98 0.52 -4.56
N ARG A 9 -4.11 0.54 -3.53
CA ARG A 9 -3.84 -0.65 -2.70
C ARG A 9 -5.03 -1.03 -1.83
N ARG A 10 -5.77 -0.04 -1.30
CA ARG A 10 -7.02 -0.27 -0.58
C ARG A 10 -8.09 -0.94 -1.46
N CYS A 11 -8.29 -0.41 -2.66
CA CYS A 11 -9.24 -0.98 -3.62
C CYS A 11 -8.85 -2.41 -4.02
N ALA A 12 -7.56 -2.65 -4.27
CA ALA A 12 -7.07 -3.99 -4.55
C ALA A 12 -7.34 -4.96 -3.39
N ALA A 13 -7.04 -4.55 -2.14
CA ALA A 13 -7.30 -5.38 -0.96
C ALA A 13 -8.79 -5.75 -0.82
N ALA A 14 -9.69 -4.78 -1.01
CA ALA A 14 -11.13 -4.98 -0.93
C ALA A 14 -11.61 -5.97 -2.01
N TYR A 15 -11.27 -5.69 -3.28
CA TYR A 15 -11.65 -6.54 -4.41
C TYR A 15 -11.17 -7.99 -4.26
N LEU A 16 -9.91 -8.19 -3.88
CA LEU A 16 -9.35 -9.53 -3.71
C LEU A 16 -9.99 -10.26 -2.53
N SER A 17 -10.32 -9.56 -1.44
CA SER A 17 -11.03 -10.14 -0.29
C SER A 17 -12.41 -10.67 -0.70
N GLU A 18 -13.13 -9.94 -1.54
CA GLU A 18 -14.44 -10.37 -2.08
C GLU A 18 -14.34 -11.57 -3.02
N CYS A 19 -13.17 -11.75 -3.65
CA CYS A 19 -12.91 -12.86 -4.55
C CYS A 19 -12.45 -14.14 -3.83
N VAL A 20 -12.02 -14.08 -2.56
CA VAL A 20 -11.58 -15.25 -1.78
C VAL A 20 -12.60 -16.41 -1.80
N PRO A 21 -13.91 -16.17 -1.56
CA PRO A 21 -14.90 -17.25 -1.56
C PRO A 21 -15.11 -17.92 -2.94
N LEU A 22 -14.62 -17.32 -4.03
CA LEU A 22 -14.72 -17.87 -5.38
C LEU A 22 -13.64 -18.94 -5.65
N LEU A 23 -12.61 -19.00 -4.80
CA LEU A 23 -11.52 -19.96 -4.90
C LEU A 23 -11.69 -21.09 -3.87
N LYS A 24 -10.96 -22.17 -4.08
CA LYS A 24 -10.87 -23.30 -3.15
C LYS A 24 -9.41 -23.56 -2.79
N ASP A 25 -9.23 -24.22 -1.65
CA ASP A 25 -7.95 -24.76 -1.21
C ASP A 25 -6.84 -23.69 -1.12
N GLU A 26 -5.60 -24.08 -1.39
CA GLU A 26 -4.41 -23.21 -1.28
C GLU A 26 -4.52 -21.90 -2.08
N ARG A 27 -5.30 -21.87 -3.17
CA ARG A 27 -5.49 -20.65 -3.96
C ARG A 27 -6.31 -19.60 -3.20
N ALA A 28 -7.29 -20.03 -2.40
CA ALA A 28 -8.06 -19.13 -1.55
C ALA A 28 -7.19 -18.54 -0.43
N ASP A 29 -6.34 -19.39 0.19
CA ASP A 29 -5.41 -18.96 1.24
C ASP A 29 -4.39 -17.95 0.71
N LEU A 30 -3.78 -18.23 -0.46
CA LEU A 30 -2.85 -17.31 -1.11
C LEU A 30 -3.51 -15.98 -1.48
N LEU A 31 -4.75 -16.00 -1.98
CA LEU A 31 -5.48 -14.78 -2.32
C LEU A 31 -5.81 -13.94 -1.07
N ALA A 32 -6.21 -14.60 0.02
CA ALA A 32 -6.45 -13.96 1.30
C ALA A 32 -5.16 -13.34 1.88
N GLU A 33 -4.02 -14.03 1.75
CA GLU A 33 -2.72 -13.50 2.15
C GLU A 33 -2.34 -12.26 1.35
N ILE A 34 -2.52 -12.28 0.02
CA ILE A 34 -2.28 -11.10 -0.84
C ILE A 34 -3.16 -9.92 -0.41
N ALA A 35 -4.45 -10.15 -0.15
CA ALA A 35 -5.37 -9.11 0.29
C ALA A 35 -4.94 -8.50 1.64
N SER A 36 -4.47 -9.36 2.57
CA SER A 36 -3.92 -8.93 3.86
C SER A 36 -2.66 -8.09 3.70
N LEU A 37 -1.73 -8.49 2.83
CA LEU A 37 -0.50 -7.74 2.54
C LEU A 37 -0.82 -6.34 1.97
N TYR A 38 -1.77 -6.23 1.04
CA TYR A 38 -2.21 -4.93 0.53
C TYR A 38 -2.84 -4.05 1.61
N ARG A 39 -3.61 -4.63 2.54
CA ARG A 39 -4.17 -3.90 3.68
C ARG A 39 -3.06 -3.36 4.58
N GLY A 40 -2.08 -4.19 4.94
CA GLY A 40 -0.93 -3.78 5.75
C GLY A 40 -0.12 -2.65 5.11
N SER A 41 0.20 -2.74 3.81
CA SER A 41 0.88 -1.65 3.10
C SER A 41 0.04 -0.37 3.06
N THR A 42 -1.27 -0.49 2.87
CA THR A 42 -2.21 0.64 2.88
C THR A 42 -2.21 1.36 4.23
N GLU A 43 -2.22 0.59 5.33
CA GLU A 43 -2.17 1.13 6.69
C GLU A 43 -0.85 1.87 6.97
N GLN A 44 0.29 1.29 6.60
CA GLN A 44 1.60 1.94 6.74
C GLN A 44 1.68 3.26 5.95
N LEU A 45 1.26 3.24 4.67
CA LEU A 45 1.23 4.43 3.82
C LEU A 45 0.27 5.49 4.35
N SER A 46 -0.90 5.08 4.86
CA SER A 46 -1.89 6.00 5.46
C SER A 46 -1.37 6.63 6.74
N SER A 47 -0.72 5.84 7.60
CA SER A 47 -0.10 6.30 8.84
C SER A 47 0.98 7.34 8.54
N PHE A 48 1.88 7.06 7.60
CA PHE A 48 2.90 8.02 7.17
C PHE A 48 2.27 9.30 6.60
N ARG A 49 1.25 9.19 5.75
CA ARG A 49 0.53 10.36 5.21
C ARG A 49 -0.06 11.22 6.32
N ASN A 50 -0.69 10.60 7.31
CA ASN A 50 -1.29 11.32 8.44
C ASN A 50 -0.21 12.01 9.29
N LYS A 51 0.92 11.33 9.55
CA LYS A 51 2.09 11.90 10.21
C LYS A 51 2.64 13.13 9.47
N VAL A 52 2.76 13.06 8.14
CA VAL A 52 3.20 14.20 7.32
C VAL A 52 2.20 15.36 7.43
N LYS A 53 0.89 15.10 7.35
CA LYS A 53 -0.13 16.16 7.44
C LYS A 53 -0.09 16.90 8.78
N THR A 54 0.12 16.19 9.89
CA THR A 54 0.13 16.78 11.24
C THR A 54 1.47 17.38 11.66
N SER A 55 2.56 17.07 10.96
CA SER A 55 3.91 17.55 11.30
C SER A 55 4.14 19.05 11.10
N ASP A 56 5.19 19.61 11.71
CA ASP A 56 5.69 20.93 11.33
C ASP A 56 6.59 20.80 10.09
N GLY A 57 6.22 21.51 9.02
CA GLY A 57 6.93 21.45 7.74
C GLY A 57 6.36 22.47 6.75
N GLU A 58 7.13 22.75 5.70
CA GLU A 58 6.70 23.69 4.67
C GLU A 58 5.50 23.11 3.93
N ARG A 59 4.41 23.88 3.87
CA ARG A 59 3.24 23.50 3.09
C ARG A 59 3.57 23.62 1.62
N ILE A 60 3.35 22.53 0.90
CA ILE A 60 3.45 22.51 -0.56
C ILE A 60 2.15 21.97 -1.14
N ARG A 61 1.79 22.46 -2.32
CA ARG A 61 0.66 21.95 -3.11
C ARG A 61 1.22 21.17 -4.29
N TYR A 62 0.93 19.87 -4.35
CA TYR A 62 1.40 19.00 -5.43
C TYR A 62 0.22 18.23 -6.02
N ASN A 63 -0.02 18.36 -7.34
CA ASN A 63 -1.13 17.71 -8.07
C ASN A 63 -2.47 17.81 -7.32
N ALA A 64 -2.85 19.02 -6.89
CA ALA A 64 -4.05 19.33 -6.11
C ALA A 64 -4.14 18.77 -4.69
N VAL A 65 -3.06 18.16 -4.16
CA VAL A 65 -2.98 17.73 -2.76
C VAL A 65 -2.10 18.68 -1.97
N ASP A 66 -2.65 19.23 -0.89
CA ASP A 66 -1.88 19.96 0.10
C ASP A 66 -1.12 18.96 0.99
N THR A 67 0.20 19.09 1.04
CA THR A 67 1.09 18.25 1.84
C THR A 67 2.17 19.08 2.50
N LYS A 68 2.99 18.44 3.32
CA LYS A 68 4.17 19.05 3.94
C LYS A 68 5.43 18.38 3.45
N VAL A 69 6.51 19.15 3.32
CA VAL A 69 7.83 18.63 2.93
C VAL A 69 8.86 18.97 4.00
N SER A 70 9.73 18.00 4.27
CA SER A 70 10.98 18.20 4.99
C SER A 70 11.98 17.13 4.54
N THR A 71 13.27 17.41 4.61
CA THR A 71 14.33 16.45 4.25
C THR A 71 14.20 15.14 5.06
N ARG A 72 13.72 15.23 6.30
CA ARG A 72 13.43 14.07 7.15
C ARG A 72 12.30 13.22 6.57
N PHE A 73 11.18 13.83 6.16
CA PHE A 73 10.06 13.10 5.58
C PHE A 73 10.38 12.51 4.22
N LEU A 74 11.25 13.14 3.42
CA LEU A 74 11.70 12.57 2.16
C LEU A 74 12.49 11.26 2.37
N LYS A 75 13.39 11.22 3.37
CA LYS A 75 14.12 10.00 3.71
C LYS A 75 13.19 8.90 4.22
N GLU A 76 12.28 9.25 5.13
CA GLU A 76 11.29 8.30 5.66
C GLU A 76 10.36 7.77 4.56
N GLN A 77 9.93 8.64 3.63
CA GLN A 77 9.12 8.26 2.48
C GLN A 77 9.88 7.29 1.58
N ALA A 78 11.15 7.54 1.28
CA ALA A 78 11.96 6.65 0.45
C ALA A 78 12.08 5.25 1.08
N SER A 79 12.41 5.17 2.37
CA SER A 79 12.50 3.89 3.09
C SER A 79 11.15 3.16 3.14
N LEU A 80 10.05 3.90 3.33
CA LEU A 80 8.71 3.33 3.31
C LEU A 80 8.35 2.75 1.93
N LEU A 81 8.62 3.49 0.86
CA LEU A 81 8.35 3.03 -0.50
C LEU A 81 9.20 1.81 -0.87
N GLU A 82 10.45 1.75 -0.41
CA GLU A 82 11.29 0.56 -0.59
C GLU A 82 10.73 -0.66 0.15
N SER A 83 10.23 -0.48 1.38
CA SER A 83 9.57 -1.55 2.12
C SER A 83 8.30 -2.05 1.41
N VAL A 84 7.45 -1.12 0.94
CA VAL A 84 6.24 -1.46 0.16
C VAL A 84 6.61 -2.20 -1.13
N LEU A 85 7.68 -1.79 -1.83
CA LEU A 85 8.15 -2.48 -3.03
C LEU A 85 8.53 -3.94 -2.76
N GLN A 86 9.16 -4.24 -1.61
CA GLN A 86 9.47 -5.64 -1.27
C GLN A 86 8.20 -6.45 -1.00
N VAL A 87 7.21 -5.87 -0.32
CA VAL A 87 5.91 -6.51 -0.13
C VAL A 87 5.25 -6.80 -1.48
N GLU A 88 5.25 -5.85 -2.40
CA GLU A 88 4.68 -6.02 -3.74
C GLU A 88 5.37 -7.11 -4.57
N ARG A 89 6.69 -7.27 -4.44
CA ARG A 89 7.41 -8.39 -5.05
C ARG A 89 6.92 -9.74 -4.50
N GLY A 90 6.72 -9.83 -3.18
CA GLY A 90 6.17 -11.02 -2.53
C GLY A 90 4.72 -11.30 -2.93
N ILE A 91 3.91 -10.27 -3.17
CA ILE A 91 2.56 -10.39 -3.71
C ILE A 91 2.61 -10.94 -5.14
N ALA A 92 3.46 -10.38 -6.01
CA ALA A 92 3.59 -10.84 -7.39
C ALA A 92 4.00 -12.32 -7.48
N GLU A 93 4.88 -12.77 -6.57
CA GLU A 93 5.26 -14.18 -6.48
C GLU A 93 4.08 -15.09 -6.10
N ARG A 94 3.28 -14.71 -5.10
CA ARG A 94 2.08 -15.46 -4.69
C ARG A 94 1.02 -15.47 -5.78
N ALA A 95 0.81 -14.34 -6.45
CA ALA A 95 -0.12 -14.24 -7.56
C ALA A 95 0.25 -15.20 -8.70
N ARG A 96 1.55 -15.37 -8.99
CA ARG A 96 2.01 -16.37 -9.97
C ARG A 96 1.63 -17.80 -9.60
N LYS A 97 1.63 -18.15 -8.31
CA LYS A 97 1.22 -19.49 -7.82
C LYS A 97 -0.27 -19.74 -7.97
N ILE A 98 -1.10 -18.69 -7.96
CA ILE A 98 -2.56 -18.80 -8.16
C ILE A 98 -2.89 -19.08 -9.63
N ILE A 99 -2.13 -18.48 -10.56
CA ILE A 99 -2.39 -18.55 -12.01
C ILE A 99 -1.75 -19.80 -12.64
N ALA A 100 -0.73 -20.37 -12.02
CA ALA A 100 -0.14 -21.66 -12.42
C ALA A 100 -1.12 -22.83 -12.17
#